data_AF-A0A9P8ZSG2-F1
#
_entry.id   AF-A0A9P8ZSG2-F1
#
_cell.length_a   1.000
_cell.length_b   1.000
_cell.length_c   1.000
_cell.angle_alpha   90.00
_cell.angle_beta   90.00
_cell.angle_gamma   90.00
#
_symmetry.space_group_name_H-M   'P 1'
#
loop_
_entity.id
_entity.type
_entity.pdbx_description
1 polymer ?
#
loop_
_entity_poly.entity_id
_entity_poly.type
_entity_poly.pdbx_seq_one_letter_code
_entity_poly.pdbx_strand_id
1 'polypeptide(L)'
;MLMSPGNLDEVKLEKLRAELMALPESPQGTISEYGCFVRHFQRTSAVTREFEPKPTKVFEMWKALSDTERQQFTKEARDNQLRAAEYDEWAQAVGYESLRQINRDRVLSGKKRLRMPTSLRQVRKLSGFRTFLEAKVASGEIFTRNGFAAAKKHARELWSELDSSQQAVYEAQSEADYHQRLSARSED
;
A
#
# COMPACT_ATOMS: atom_id res chain seq x y z
N MET A 1 -44.28 -20.76 9.64
CA MET A 1 -42.84 -21.05 9.46
C MET A 1 -42.11 -19.72 9.32
N LEU A 2 -41.53 -19.21 10.41
CA LEU A 2 -40.71 -18.01 10.40
C LEU A 2 -39.27 -18.45 10.16
N MET A 3 -38.69 -18.02 9.03
CA MET A 3 -37.27 -18.27 8.76
C MET A 3 -36.44 -17.44 9.73
N SER A 4 -35.56 -18.13 10.47
CA SER A 4 -34.63 -17.51 11.41
C SER A 4 -33.72 -16.49 10.70
N PRO A 5 -33.56 -15.27 11.25
CA PRO A 5 -32.76 -14.20 10.65
C PRO A 5 -31.24 -14.45 10.61
N GLY A 6 -30.75 -15.62 11.08
CA GLY A 6 -29.33 -15.98 11.06
C GLY A 6 -28.81 -16.49 9.70
N ASN A 7 -29.68 -16.96 8.79
CA ASN A 7 -29.25 -17.55 7.52
C ASN A 7 -28.80 -16.52 6.48
N LEU A 8 -29.21 -15.26 6.59
CA LEU A 8 -28.96 -14.24 5.58
C LEU A 8 -27.51 -13.77 5.55
N ASP A 9 -26.85 -13.79 6.71
CA ASP A 9 -25.43 -13.42 6.82
C ASP A 9 -24.51 -14.59 6.43
N GLU A 10 -24.88 -15.83 6.73
CA GLU A 10 -24.14 -17.03 6.28
C GLU A 10 -24.20 -17.21 4.76
N VAL A 11 -25.38 -17.04 4.15
CA VAL A 11 -25.53 -17.16 2.68
C VAL A 11 -24.76 -16.04 1.95
N LYS A 12 -24.74 -14.82 2.50
CA LYS A 12 -23.90 -13.74 1.96
C LYS A 12 -22.42 -14.03 2.11
N LEU A 13 -22.00 -14.58 3.26
CA LEU A 13 -20.63 -15.00 3.53
C LEU A 13 -20.18 -16.15 2.62
N GLU A 14 -21.04 -17.14 2.36
CA GLU A 14 -20.77 -18.25 1.45
C GLU A 14 -20.70 -17.79 0.00
N LYS A 15 -21.60 -16.90 -0.43
CA LYS A 15 -21.55 -16.31 -1.76
C LYS A 15 -20.30 -15.46 -1.95
N LEU A 16 -19.93 -14.66 -0.94
CA LEU A 16 -18.65 -13.94 -0.91
C LEU A 16 -17.44 -14.88 -0.92
N ARG A 17 -17.48 -16.00 -0.18
CA ARG A 17 -16.40 -17.02 -0.17
C ARG A 17 -16.28 -17.70 -1.54
N ALA A 18 -17.39 -18.01 -2.19
CA ALA A 18 -17.41 -18.60 -3.53
C ALA A 18 -16.88 -17.63 -4.58
N GLU A 19 -17.27 -16.35 -4.52
CA GLU A 19 -16.72 -15.27 -5.35
C GLU A 19 -15.23 -15.04 -5.06
N LEU A 20 -14.79 -15.16 -3.80
CA LEU A 20 -13.37 -15.08 -3.40
C LEU A 20 -12.53 -16.25 -3.92
N MET A 21 -13.06 -17.47 -3.92
CA MET A 21 -12.40 -18.67 -4.45
C MET A 21 -12.32 -18.67 -5.97
N ALA A 22 -13.21 -17.92 -6.65
CA ALA A 22 -13.19 -17.73 -8.09
C ALA A 22 -12.12 -16.71 -8.54
N LEU A 23 -11.56 -15.92 -7.62
CA LEU A 23 -10.50 -14.98 -7.93
C LEU A 23 -9.13 -15.69 -7.91
N PRO A 24 -8.25 -15.41 -8.88
CA PRO A 24 -6.92 -16.00 -8.90
C PRO A 24 -6.16 -15.62 -7.62
N GLU A 25 -5.50 -16.58 -6.97
CA GLU A 25 -4.74 -16.32 -5.75
C GLU A 25 -3.68 -15.24 -5.99
N SER A 26 -3.59 -14.27 -5.07
CA SER A 26 -2.60 -13.20 -5.19
C SER A 26 -1.18 -13.77 -5.05
N PRO A 27 -0.23 -13.42 -5.94
CA PRO A 27 1.17 -13.79 -5.76
C PRO A 27 1.70 -13.34 -4.39
N GLN A 28 2.59 -14.13 -3.79
CA GLN A 28 3.21 -13.75 -2.52
C GLN A 28 4.03 -12.46 -2.69
N GLY A 29 3.91 -11.54 -1.74
CA GLY A 29 4.65 -10.28 -1.77
C GLY A 29 6.17 -10.50 -1.75
N THR A 30 6.92 -9.49 -2.23
CA THR A 30 8.37 -9.52 -2.22
C THR A 30 8.90 -9.57 -0.79
N ILE A 31 9.90 -10.42 -0.56
CA ILE A 31 10.58 -10.56 0.72
C ILE A 31 12.03 -10.14 0.50
N SER A 32 12.54 -9.24 1.35
CA SER A 32 13.95 -8.84 1.31
C SER A 32 14.86 -10.00 1.72
N GLU A 33 16.17 -9.87 1.48
CA GLU A 33 17.15 -10.90 1.90
C GLU A 33 17.04 -11.21 3.40
N TYR A 34 17.02 -10.17 4.23
CA TYR A 34 16.80 -10.31 5.66
C TYR A 34 15.42 -10.93 5.98
N GLY A 35 14.38 -10.59 5.23
CA GLY A 35 13.06 -11.21 5.40
C GLY A 35 13.06 -12.71 5.06
N CYS A 36 13.83 -13.13 4.05
CA CYS A 36 14.01 -14.53 3.68
C CYS A 36 14.73 -15.27 4.82
N PHE A 37 15.80 -14.66 5.36
CA PHE A 37 16.48 -15.17 6.55
C PHE A 37 15.56 -15.30 7.76
N VAL A 38 14.79 -14.26 8.10
CA VAL A 38 13.86 -14.31 9.25
C VAL A 38 12.83 -15.41 9.06
N ARG A 39 12.28 -15.57 7.85
CA ARG A 39 11.32 -16.64 7.53
C ARG A 39 11.96 -18.02 7.66
N HIS A 40 13.19 -18.18 7.17
CA HIS A 40 13.96 -19.41 7.34
C HIS A 40 14.17 -19.71 8.82
N PHE A 41 14.69 -18.74 9.57
CA PHE A 41 14.94 -18.85 11.00
C PHE A 41 13.67 -19.23 11.79
N GLN A 42 12.55 -18.55 11.55
CA GLN A 42 11.27 -18.88 12.19
C GLN A 42 10.79 -20.31 11.89
N ARG A 43 10.96 -20.79 10.66
CA ARG A 43 10.63 -22.18 10.31
C ARG A 43 11.50 -23.17 11.06
N THR A 44 12.80 -22.92 11.16
CA THR A 44 13.72 -23.79 11.88
C THR A 44 13.42 -23.78 13.39
N SER A 45 13.21 -22.61 13.99
CA SER A 45 12.88 -22.45 15.41
C SER A 45 11.53 -23.05 15.79
N ALA A 46 10.53 -22.97 14.91
CA ALA A 46 9.22 -23.60 15.14
C ALA A 46 9.32 -25.13 15.18
N VAL A 47 10.21 -25.73 14.38
CA VAL A 47 10.48 -27.17 14.39
C VAL A 47 11.23 -27.58 15.66
N THR A 48 12.16 -26.76 16.14
CA THR A 48 12.91 -27.02 17.38
C THR A 48 12.16 -26.68 18.66
N ARG A 49 10.96 -26.05 18.56
CA ARG A 49 10.18 -25.48 19.69
C ARG A 49 10.98 -24.51 20.56
N GLU A 50 12.03 -23.92 20.02
CA GLU A 50 12.85 -22.96 20.74
C GLU A 50 12.12 -21.61 20.86
N PHE A 51 12.26 -20.97 22.02
CA PHE A 51 11.64 -19.69 22.33
C PHE A 51 12.01 -18.64 21.29
N GLU A 52 11.04 -17.93 20.72
CA GLU A 52 11.28 -16.89 19.70
C GLU A 52 12.23 -15.81 20.27
N PRO A 53 13.47 -15.70 19.75
CA PRO A 53 14.41 -14.70 20.25
C PRO A 53 13.92 -13.29 19.91
N LYS A 54 14.23 -12.33 20.81
CA LYS A 54 13.92 -10.92 20.60
C LYS A 54 14.43 -10.45 19.23
N PRO A 55 13.70 -9.56 18.51
CA PRO A 55 14.08 -9.11 17.17
C PRO A 55 15.50 -8.58 17.03
N THR A 56 16.05 -7.98 18.10
CA THR A 56 17.44 -7.51 18.15
C THR A 56 18.46 -8.63 17.98
N LYS A 57 18.24 -9.79 18.60
CA LYS A 57 19.12 -10.96 18.49
C LYS A 57 19.09 -11.55 17.08
N VAL A 58 17.91 -11.63 16.48
CA VAL A 58 17.75 -12.13 15.09
C VAL A 58 18.53 -11.25 14.12
N PHE A 59 18.53 -9.93 14.34
CA PHE A 59 19.31 -9.00 13.53
C PHE A 59 20.82 -9.15 13.73
N GLU A 60 21.29 -9.40 14.96
CA GLU A 60 22.70 -9.70 15.23
C GLU A 60 23.15 -10.99 14.54
N MET A 61 22.31 -12.03 14.57
CA MET A 61 22.57 -13.29 13.86
C MET A 61 22.68 -13.07 12.36
N TRP A 62 21.78 -12.29 11.76
CA TRP A 62 21.88 -11.90 10.35
C TRP A 62 23.21 -11.18 10.03
N LYS A 63 23.62 -10.26 10.92
CA LYS A 63 24.90 -9.55 10.76
C LYS A 63 26.11 -10.47 10.83
N ALA A 64 26.04 -11.52 11.66
CA ALA A 64 27.10 -12.49 11.85
C ALA A 64 27.24 -13.51 10.71
N LEU A 65 26.24 -13.63 9.82
CA LEU A 65 26.33 -14.50 8.65
C LEU A 65 27.48 -14.08 7.73
N SER A 66 28.22 -15.07 7.26
CA SER A 66 29.22 -14.92 6.19
C SER A 66 28.57 -14.58 4.85
N ASP A 67 29.36 -14.03 3.92
CA ASP A 67 28.87 -13.67 2.57
C ASP A 67 28.34 -14.89 1.81
N THR A 68 28.94 -16.07 2.01
CA THR A 68 28.48 -17.33 1.41
C THR A 68 27.14 -17.79 1.98
N GLU A 69 26.90 -17.63 3.28
CA GLU A 69 25.61 -17.92 3.90
C GLU A 69 24.53 -16.92 3.50
N ARG A 70 24.90 -15.67 3.22
CA ARG A 70 23.98 -14.65 2.72
C ARG A 70 23.57 -14.87 1.27
N GLN A 71 24.44 -15.43 0.43
CA GLN A 71 24.15 -15.66 -0.99
C GLN A 71 22.85 -16.44 -1.22
N GLN A 72 22.52 -17.42 -0.37
CA GLN A 72 21.27 -18.17 -0.51
C GLN A 72 20.04 -17.26 -0.35
N PHE A 73 20.07 -16.33 0.61
CA PHE A 73 18.98 -15.40 0.88
C PHE A 73 18.92 -14.26 -0.15
N THR A 74 20.08 -13.84 -0.67
CA THR A 74 20.15 -12.93 -1.82
C THR A 74 19.51 -13.55 -3.06
N LYS A 75 19.80 -14.83 -3.35
CA LYS A 75 19.19 -15.54 -4.48
C LYS A 75 17.68 -15.65 -4.29
N GLU A 76 17.22 -16.09 -3.12
CA GLU A 76 15.78 -16.20 -2.82
C GLU A 76 15.07 -14.84 -2.89
N ALA A 77 15.69 -13.76 -2.41
CA ALA A 77 15.13 -12.41 -2.52
C ALA A 77 15.02 -11.95 -3.97
N ARG A 78 16.01 -12.27 -4.82
CA ARG A 78 15.97 -11.97 -6.26
C ARG A 78 14.86 -12.74 -6.97
N ASP A 79 14.69 -14.02 -6.66
CA ASP A 79 13.59 -14.82 -7.21
C ASP A 79 12.23 -14.27 -6.74
N ASN A 80 12.13 -13.76 -5.51
CA ASN A 80 10.94 -13.05 -5.03
C ASN A 80 10.70 -11.72 -5.77
N GLN A 81 11.74 -11.00 -6.21
CA GLN A 81 11.56 -9.78 -7.00
C GLN A 81 10.93 -10.04 -8.36
N LEU A 82 11.22 -11.19 -8.99
CA LEU A 82 10.55 -11.59 -10.24
C LEU A 82 9.03 -11.75 -10.02
N ARG A 83 8.62 -12.24 -8.86
CA ARG A 83 7.18 -12.31 -8.48
C ARG A 83 6.52 -10.95 -8.31
N ALA A 84 7.29 -9.86 -8.16
CA ALA A 84 6.72 -8.51 -8.14
C ALA A 84 6.13 -8.12 -9.50
N ALA A 85 6.79 -8.53 -10.58
CA ALA A 85 6.30 -8.32 -11.94
C ALA A 85 5.05 -9.18 -12.19
N GLU A 86 5.10 -10.47 -11.81
CA GLU A 86 3.93 -11.36 -11.85
C GLU A 86 2.75 -10.82 -11.04
N TYR A 87 3.02 -10.18 -9.89
CA TYR A 87 1.99 -9.52 -9.09
C TYR A 87 1.36 -8.33 -9.82
N ASP A 88 2.17 -7.48 -10.46
CA ASP A 88 1.64 -6.33 -11.18
C ASP A 88 0.82 -6.78 -12.40
N GLU A 89 1.24 -7.83 -13.12
CA GLU A 89 0.47 -8.46 -14.21
C GLU A 89 -0.84 -9.08 -13.70
N TRP A 90 -0.79 -9.85 -12.62
CA TRP A 90 -1.96 -10.43 -11.97
C TRP A 90 -2.94 -9.34 -11.53
N ALA A 91 -2.43 -8.29 -10.89
CA ALA A 91 -3.27 -7.20 -10.40
C ALA A 91 -3.92 -6.45 -11.56
N GLN A 92 -3.21 -6.25 -12.67
CA GLN A 92 -3.76 -5.69 -13.90
C GLN A 92 -4.89 -6.56 -14.48
N ALA A 93 -4.69 -7.88 -14.54
CA ALA A 93 -5.70 -8.83 -15.02
C ALA A 93 -6.95 -8.85 -14.14
N VAL A 94 -6.78 -8.78 -12.81
CA VAL A 94 -7.89 -8.70 -11.84
C VAL A 94 -8.65 -7.38 -11.96
N GLY A 95 -7.94 -6.29 -12.24
CA GLY A 95 -8.51 -4.97 -12.42
C GLY A 95 -8.81 -4.22 -11.12
N TYR A 96 -9.08 -2.91 -11.26
CA TYR A 96 -9.20 -1.98 -10.12
C TYR A 96 -10.34 -2.32 -9.14
N GLU A 97 -11.56 -2.54 -9.64
CA GLU A 97 -12.74 -2.73 -8.78
C GLU A 97 -12.66 -4.05 -8.00
N SER A 98 -12.26 -5.13 -8.68
CA SER A 98 -12.03 -6.44 -8.05
C SER A 98 -10.93 -6.35 -6.99
N LEU A 99 -9.79 -5.73 -7.29
CA LEU A 99 -8.70 -5.55 -6.32
C LEU A 99 -9.12 -4.69 -5.12
N ARG A 100 -9.98 -3.70 -5.34
CA ARG A 100 -10.57 -2.89 -4.27
C ARG A 100 -11.51 -3.72 -3.39
N GLN A 101 -12.30 -4.62 -3.97
CA GLN A 101 -13.18 -5.53 -3.24
C GLN A 101 -12.36 -6.52 -2.40
N ILE A 102 -11.38 -7.20 -3.01
CA ILE A 102 -10.42 -8.08 -2.31
C ILE A 102 -9.80 -7.36 -1.10
N ASN A 103 -9.39 -6.10 -1.27
CA ASN A 103 -8.80 -5.31 -0.19
C ASN A 103 -9.77 -4.96 0.94
N ARG A 104 -11.06 -4.78 0.66
CA ARG A 104 -12.07 -4.62 1.72
C ARG A 104 -12.20 -5.92 2.51
N ASP A 105 -12.32 -7.04 1.82
CA ASP A 105 -12.55 -8.35 2.43
C ASP A 105 -11.35 -8.80 3.27
N ARG A 106 -10.13 -8.51 2.81
CA ARG A 106 -8.90 -8.74 3.59
C ARG A 106 -8.89 -7.95 4.89
N VAL A 107 -9.27 -6.67 4.86
CA VAL A 107 -9.32 -5.85 6.08
C VAL A 107 -10.38 -6.36 7.05
N LEU A 108 -11.56 -6.75 6.55
CA LEU A 108 -12.61 -7.36 7.37
C LEU A 108 -12.13 -8.67 8.02
N SER A 109 -11.27 -9.42 7.31
CA SER A 109 -10.64 -10.66 7.82
C SER A 109 -9.38 -10.42 8.66
N GLY A 110 -9.05 -9.18 9.01
CA GLY A 110 -7.84 -8.83 9.78
C GLY A 110 -6.52 -8.97 9.02
N LYS A 111 -6.55 -9.19 7.70
CA LYS A 111 -5.37 -9.31 6.83
C LYS A 111 -4.95 -7.94 6.29
N LYS A 112 -3.65 -7.76 6.05
CA LYS A 112 -3.10 -6.56 5.41
C LYS A 112 -3.62 -6.41 3.96
N ARG A 113 -3.87 -5.16 3.55
CA ARG A 113 -4.22 -4.80 2.17
C ARG A 113 -3.09 -5.17 1.19
N LEU A 114 -3.48 -5.66 0.03
CA LEU A 114 -2.62 -5.83 -1.13
C LEU A 114 -2.27 -4.47 -1.75
N ARG A 115 -1.06 -4.37 -2.32
CA ARG A 115 -0.58 -3.16 -2.99
C ARG A 115 -1.39 -2.92 -4.27
N MET A 116 -1.95 -1.73 -4.46
CA MET A 116 -2.48 -1.37 -5.79
C MET A 116 -1.34 -0.90 -6.70
N PRO A 117 -1.12 -1.55 -7.86
CA PRO A 117 -0.21 -1.05 -8.89
C PRO A 117 -0.56 0.37 -9.29
N THR A 118 0.45 1.18 -9.60
CA THR A 118 0.26 2.59 -10.00
C THR A 118 -0.62 2.70 -11.23
N SER A 119 -0.44 1.79 -12.19
CA SER A 119 -1.22 1.69 -13.44
C SER A 119 -2.73 1.51 -13.24
N LEU A 120 -3.18 0.99 -12.09
CA LEU A 120 -4.60 0.81 -11.77
C LEU A 120 -5.17 1.95 -10.93
N ARG A 121 -4.34 2.75 -10.25
CA ARG A 121 -4.84 3.81 -9.35
C ARG A 121 -5.52 4.89 -10.16
N GLN A 122 -6.78 5.19 -9.88
CA GLN A 122 -7.47 6.34 -10.45
C GLN A 122 -6.68 7.63 -10.20
N VAL A 123 -6.44 8.40 -11.25
CA VAL A 123 -5.89 9.75 -11.12
C VAL A 123 -6.97 10.58 -10.43
N ARG A 124 -6.63 11.24 -9.33
CA ARG A 124 -7.56 12.09 -8.57
C ARG A 124 -7.12 13.54 -8.73
N LYS A 125 -8.09 14.42 -9.02
CA LYS A 125 -7.89 15.86 -8.90
C LYS A 125 -7.58 16.16 -7.44
N LEU A 126 -6.50 16.90 -7.20
CA LEU A 126 -6.22 17.44 -5.87
C LEU A 126 -7.22 18.57 -5.60
N SER A 127 -7.31 19.04 -4.35
CA SER A 127 -8.02 20.29 -4.09
C SER A 127 -7.07 21.47 -4.29
N GLY A 128 -7.60 22.66 -4.60
CA GLY A 128 -6.80 23.89 -4.66
C GLY A 128 -5.97 24.11 -3.39
N PHE A 129 -6.57 23.87 -2.21
CA PHE A 129 -5.86 23.90 -0.93
C PHE A 129 -4.66 22.93 -0.87
N ARG A 130 -4.79 21.73 -1.45
CA ARG A 130 -3.70 20.75 -1.45
C ARG A 130 -2.56 21.22 -2.37
N THR A 131 -2.87 21.76 -3.53
CA THR A 131 -1.90 22.37 -4.45
C THR A 131 -1.18 23.54 -3.79
N PHE A 132 -1.91 24.40 -3.08
CA PHE A 132 -1.33 25.48 -2.27
C PHE A 132 -0.39 24.97 -1.17
N LEU A 133 -0.84 23.97 -0.40
CA LEU A 133 -0.01 23.38 0.66
C LEU A 133 1.29 22.83 0.08
N GLU A 134 1.24 22.13 -1.06
CA GLU A 134 2.44 21.60 -1.73
C GLU A 134 3.35 22.73 -2.22
N ALA A 135 2.79 23.80 -2.80
CA ALA A 135 3.55 24.97 -3.23
C ALA A 135 4.25 25.68 -2.05
N LYS A 136 3.57 25.83 -0.91
CA LYS A 136 4.12 26.49 0.29
C LYS A 136 5.11 25.64 1.08
N VAL A 137 4.99 24.32 1.00
CA VAL A 137 6.03 23.42 1.48
C VAL A 137 7.26 23.49 0.57
N ALA A 138 7.08 23.54 -0.75
CA ALA A 138 8.17 23.66 -1.70
C ALA A 138 8.90 25.01 -1.62
N SER A 139 8.18 26.11 -1.32
CA SER A 139 8.80 27.43 -1.09
C SER A 139 9.51 27.55 0.26
N GLY A 140 9.35 26.58 1.16
CA GLY A 140 9.90 26.62 2.51
C GLY A 140 9.13 27.51 3.49
N GLU A 141 8.00 28.09 3.08
CA GLU A 141 7.13 28.88 3.97
C GLU A 141 6.42 28.00 5.02
N ILE A 142 6.20 26.72 4.70
CA ILE A 142 5.61 25.74 5.62
C ILE A 142 6.59 24.59 5.86
N PHE A 143 7.04 24.46 7.11
CA PHE A 143 7.93 23.39 7.53
C PHE A 143 7.16 22.18 8.07
N THR A 144 7.47 20.99 7.56
CA THR A 144 6.91 19.71 8.04
C THR A 144 7.66 19.12 9.23
N ARG A 145 8.72 19.79 9.72
CA ARG A 145 9.60 19.31 10.80
C ARG A 145 8.85 19.08 12.12
N ASN A 146 7.83 19.89 12.40
CA ASN A 146 6.96 19.74 13.59
C ASN A 146 5.77 18.78 13.35
N GLY A 147 5.82 18.00 12.28
CA GLY A 147 4.78 17.05 11.88
C GLY A 147 3.80 17.63 10.85
N PHE A 148 3.26 16.73 10.03
CA PHE A 148 2.35 17.07 8.94
C PHE A 148 1.04 17.73 9.42
N ALA A 149 0.57 17.39 10.62
CA ALA A 149 -0.64 17.99 11.21
C ALA A 149 -0.46 19.48 11.51
N ALA A 150 0.68 19.87 12.09
CA ALA A 150 1.00 21.27 12.39
C ALA A 150 1.18 22.09 11.10
N ALA A 151 1.90 21.54 10.12
CA ALA A 151 2.05 22.14 8.80
C ALA A 151 0.70 22.37 8.11
N LYS A 152 -0.20 21.39 8.17
CA LYS A 152 -1.56 21.50 7.61
C LYS A 152 -2.40 22.56 8.32
N LYS A 153 -2.25 22.72 9.64
CA LYS A 153 -2.95 23.77 10.40
C LYS A 153 -2.49 25.16 9.97
N HIS A 154 -1.18 25.39 9.95
CA HIS A 154 -0.60 26.67 9.51
C HIS A 154 -0.99 26.98 8.06
N ALA A 155 -0.98 25.98 7.17
CA ALA A 155 -1.45 26.16 5.80
C ALA A 155 -2.91 26.59 5.72
N ARG A 156 -3.78 26.11 6.62
CA ARG A 156 -5.19 26.51 6.63
C ARG A 156 -5.38 27.97 7.03
N GLU A 157 -4.58 28.45 7.97
CA GLU A 157 -4.56 29.85 8.39
C GLU A 157 -4.17 30.73 7.19
N LEU A 158 -3.03 30.44 6.55
CA LEU A 158 -2.59 31.16 5.35
C LEU A 158 -3.59 31.05 4.18
N TRP A 159 -4.21 29.88 3.98
CA TRP A 159 -5.22 29.72 2.94
C TRP A 159 -6.47 30.56 3.20
N SER A 160 -6.87 30.72 4.46
CA SER A 160 -8.04 31.55 4.83
C SER A 160 -7.80 33.04 4.66
N GLU A 161 -6.53 33.47 4.64
CA GLU A 161 -6.13 34.85 4.36
C GLU A 161 -6.13 35.17 2.86
N LEU A 162 -6.12 34.16 1.98
CA LEU A 162 -6.18 34.36 0.54
C LEU A 162 -7.57 34.83 0.12
N ASP A 163 -7.60 35.81 -0.77
CA ASP A 163 -8.85 36.22 -1.40
C ASP A 163 -9.34 35.17 -2.42
N SER A 164 -10.59 35.31 -2.87
CA SER A 164 -11.20 34.40 -3.83
C SER A 164 -10.43 34.30 -5.16
N SER A 165 -9.77 35.38 -5.59
CA SER A 165 -9.00 35.39 -6.85
C SER A 165 -7.70 34.59 -6.73
N GLN A 166 -7.02 34.70 -5.58
CA GLN A 166 -5.81 33.95 -5.27
C GLN A 166 -6.11 32.47 -5.07
N GLN A 167 -7.22 32.13 -4.40
CA GLN A 167 -7.65 30.74 -4.26
C GLN A 167 -7.96 30.11 -5.63
N ALA A 168 -8.61 30.86 -6.53
CA ALA A 168 -8.92 30.41 -7.89
C ALA A 168 -7.66 30.05 -8.71
N VAL A 169 -6.53 30.74 -8.49
CA VAL A 169 -5.25 30.38 -9.14
C VAL A 169 -4.84 28.95 -8.79
N TYR A 170 -4.93 28.58 -7.51
CA TYR A 170 -4.56 27.23 -7.07
C TYR A 170 -5.57 26.17 -7.52
N GLU A 171 -6.85 26.53 -7.65
CA GLU A 171 -7.86 25.66 -8.23
C GLU A 171 -7.60 25.39 -9.72
N ALA A 172 -7.28 26.43 -10.48
CA ALA A 172 -6.91 26.31 -11.89
C ALA A 172 -5.63 25.48 -12.08
N GLN A 173 -4.61 25.70 -11.25
CA GLN A 173 -3.39 24.87 -11.24
C GLN A 173 -3.73 23.41 -10.92
N SER A 174 -4.55 23.17 -9.91
CA SER A 174 -4.98 21.82 -9.56
C SER A 174 -5.74 21.12 -10.71
N GLU A 175 -6.45 21.87 -11.54
CA GLU A 175 -7.15 21.35 -12.71
C GLU A 175 -6.19 21.04 -13.86
N ALA A 176 -5.27 21.96 -14.16
CA ALA A 176 -4.23 21.75 -15.16
C ALA A 176 -3.38 20.52 -14.83
N ASP A 177 -2.92 20.39 -13.59
CA ASP A 177 -2.16 19.22 -13.11
C ASP A 177 -2.94 17.92 -13.23
N TYR A 178 -4.26 17.96 -12.97
CA TYR A 178 -5.12 16.79 -13.09
C TYR A 178 -5.22 16.33 -14.54
N HIS A 179 -5.44 17.25 -15.47
CA HIS A 179 -5.48 16.95 -16.90
C HIS A 179 -4.13 16.46 -17.42
N GLN A 180 -3.02 17.05 -16.98
CA GLN A 180 -1.68 16.59 -17.35
C GLN A 180 -1.40 15.16 -16.87
N ARG A 181 -1.78 14.82 -15.63
CA ARG A 181 -1.63 13.46 -15.11
C ARG A 181 -2.55 12.46 -15.80
N LEU A 182 -3.72 12.92 -16.24
CA LEU A 182 -4.67 12.10 -16.97
C LEU A 182 -4.16 11.79 -18.38
N SER A 183 -3.62 12.80 -19.09
CA SER A 183 -3.05 12.63 -20.43
C SER A 183 -1.79 11.78 -20.42
N ALA A 184 -0.88 12.00 -19.46
CA ALA A 184 0.33 11.18 -19.32
C ALA A 184 0.02 9.69 -19.10
N ARG A 185 -1.15 9.38 -18.51
CA ARG A 185 -1.59 7.99 -18.31
C ARG A 185 -2.27 7.38 -19.54
N SER A 186 -2.84 8.19 -20.44
CA SER A 186 -3.43 7.65 -21.68
C SER A 186 -2.40 7.31 -22.75
N GLU A 187 -1.16 7.77 -22.59
CA GLU A 187 -0.05 7.53 -23.53
C GLU A 187 0.77 6.28 -23.19
N ASP A 188 0.64 5.74 -21.97
CA ASP A 188 1.26 4.49 -21.47
C ASP A 188 0.34 3.27 -21.66
#